data_AF-A0A6B0SY92-F1
#
_entry.id   AF-A0A6B0SY92-F1
#
_cell.length_a   1.000
_cell.length_b   1.000
_cell.length_c   1.000
_cell.angle_alpha   90.00
_cell.angle_beta   90.00
_cell.angle_gamma   90.00
#
_symmetry.space_group_name_H-M   'P 1'
#
loop_
_entity.id
_entity.type
_entity.pdbx_description
1 polymer ?
#
loop_
_entity_poly.entity_id
_entity_poly.type
_entity_poly.pdbx_seq_one_letter_code
_entity_poly.pdbx_strand_id
1 'polypeptide(L)'
;MTGSLLDVCLALLLIGAAAGTLVGAESEAAAAPDIGASSRASETAETLAGSTSAVEYTLVSAGGEAESDGATASPEAQRVAHATLAEHLARAAVRSATVDGSAPSPTAADYRRGVRRTVADAIGSNTRVRAVWRPLPCDDFDGTPRVEGAIGIGPHPPASTSVHAARFTVPVAPSSDSSDSEHTNTEAAGGVAARTIAVLFPPDRIAAAERGDNAAERVVRDRYRRIGAVLGVDAVEALDRGGPREANRALAAALADRHAGTDSPEPSGEPDACGSGDPGRVTVVVRTWSA
;
A
#
# COMPACT_ATOMS: atom_id res chain seq x y z
N MET A 1 33.37 -30.57 -18.84
CA MET A 1 32.01 -30.11 -19.24
C MET A 1 30.94 -30.98 -18.58
N THR A 2 30.86 -31.02 -17.24
CA THR A 2 29.95 -31.92 -16.49
C THR A 2 29.05 -31.17 -15.49
N GLY A 3 29.30 -29.87 -15.24
CA GLY A 3 28.52 -29.07 -14.28
C GLY A 3 27.11 -28.70 -14.75
N SER A 4 26.94 -28.34 -16.03
CA SER A 4 25.64 -27.90 -16.56
C SER A 4 24.61 -29.04 -16.70
N LEU A 5 25.07 -30.26 -16.98
CA LEU A 5 24.19 -31.41 -17.19
C LEU A 5 23.60 -31.92 -15.87
N LEU A 6 24.39 -31.86 -14.78
CA LEU A 6 23.94 -32.20 -13.43
C LEU A 6 22.91 -31.19 -12.91
N ASP A 7 23.11 -29.91 -13.20
CA ASP A 7 22.23 -28.83 -12.75
C ASP A 7 20.86 -28.88 -13.45
N VAL A 8 20.85 -29.17 -14.76
CA VAL A 8 19.61 -29.39 -15.51
C VAL A 8 18.87 -30.63 -15.02
N CYS A 9 19.58 -31.72 -14.71
CA CYS A 9 18.97 -32.92 -14.15
C CYS A 9 18.36 -32.66 -12.77
N LEU A 10 19.05 -31.90 -11.90
CA LEU A 10 18.55 -31.54 -10.57
C LEU A 10 17.29 -30.65 -10.68
N ALA A 11 17.31 -29.66 -11.56
CA ALA A 11 16.18 -28.78 -11.81
C ALA A 11 14.95 -29.55 -12.30
N LEU A 12 15.13 -30.48 -13.25
CA LEU A 12 14.05 -31.32 -13.75
C LEU A 12 13.52 -32.30 -12.68
N LEU A 13 14.38 -32.80 -11.79
CA LEU A 13 13.97 -33.65 -10.67
C LEU A 13 13.13 -32.89 -9.64
N LEU A 14 13.50 -31.65 -9.33
CA LEU A 14 12.75 -30.77 -8.42
C LEU A 14 11.39 -30.36 -9.02
N ILE A 15 11.34 -30.07 -10.32
CA ILE A 15 10.09 -29.76 -11.03
C ILE A 15 9.18 -31.00 -11.07
N GLY A 16 9.73 -32.19 -11.32
CA GLY A 16 8.98 -33.45 -11.31
C GLY A 16 8.43 -33.81 -9.92
N ALA A 17 9.23 -33.61 -8.87
CA ALA A 17 8.79 -33.82 -7.49
C ALA A 17 7.66 -32.85 -7.09
N ALA A 18 7.78 -31.57 -7.47
CA ALA A 18 6.74 -30.56 -7.21
C ALA A 18 5.42 -30.87 -7.94
N ALA A 19 5.49 -31.31 -9.20
CA ALA A 19 4.32 -31.72 -9.95
C ALA A 19 3.65 -32.97 -9.34
N GLY A 20 4.45 -33.94 -8.87
CA GLY A 20 3.95 -35.14 -8.20
C GLY A 20 3.20 -34.86 -6.89
N THR A 21 3.68 -33.88 -6.10
CA THR A 21 2.98 -33.45 -4.87
C THR A 21 1.65 -32.75 -5.15
N LEU A 22 1.54 -32.06 -6.28
CA LEU A 22 0.31 -31.35 -6.66
C LEU A 22 -0.81 -32.34 -7.03
N VAL A 23 -0.48 -33.36 -7.85
CA VAL A 23 -1.46 -34.36 -8.30
C VAL A 23 -1.89 -35.31 -7.18
N GLY A 24 -1.01 -35.58 -6.21
CA GLY A 24 -1.35 -36.38 -5.02
C GLY A 24 -2.40 -35.71 -4.12
N ALA A 25 -2.33 -34.39 -3.97
CA ALA A 25 -3.26 -33.62 -3.16
C ALA A 25 -4.67 -33.50 -3.78
N GLU A 26 -4.76 -33.48 -5.10
CA GLU A 26 -6.05 -33.42 -5.83
C GLU A 26 -6.89 -34.69 -5.66
N SER A 27 -6.25 -35.85 -5.50
CA SER A 27 -6.93 -37.14 -5.35
C SER A 27 -7.51 -37.36 -3.95
N GLU A 28 -6.91 -36.74 -2.92
CA GLU A 28 -7.38 -36.80 -1.53
C GLU A 28 -8.44 -35.74 -1.22
N ALA A 29 -8.44 -34.61 -1.96
CA ALA A 29 -9.42 -33.54 -1.85
C ALA A 29 -10.83 -33.91 -2.38
N ALA A 30 -10.96 -34.94 -3.22
CA ALA A 30 -12.24 -35.37 -3.80
C ALA A 30 -13.20 -36.05 -2.79
N ALA A 31 -12.75 -36.31 -1.55
CA ALA A 31 -13.53 -37.02 -0.52
C ALA A 31 -13.92 -36.16 0.70
N ALA A 32 -13.65 -34.85 0.72
CA ALA A 32 -13.97 -33.98 1.86
C ALA A 32 -15.31 -33.23 1.68
N PRO A 33 -16.12 -33.07 2.75
CA PRO A 33 -17.39 -32.33 2.68
C PRO A 33 -17.15 -30.84 2.39
N ASP A 34 -18.10 -30.21 1.70
CA ASP A 34 -18.02 -28.90 1.02
C ASP A 34 -17.34 -27.75 1.81
N ILE A 35 -16.03 -27.59 1.57
CA ILE A 35 -15.17 -26.45 2.00
C ILE A 35 -15.06 -25.40 0.86
N GLY A 36 -15.95 -25.42 -0.15
CA GLY A 36 -15.73 -24.74 -1.43
C GLY A 36 -15.71 -23.20 -1.41
N ALA A 37 -16.13 -22.53 -0.34
CA ALA A 37 -16.19 -21.06 -0.28
C ALA A 37 -15.15 -20.43 0.68
N SER A 38 -14.82 -21.12 1.77
CA SER A 38 -13.63 -20.80 2.59
C SER A 38 -12.34 -21.07 1.79
N SER A 39 -12.34 -22.10 0.93
CA SER A 39 -11.25 -22.34 -0.01
C SER A 39 -11.14 -21.20 -1.01
N ARG A 40 -12.23 -20.78 -1.68
CA ARG A 40 -12.19 -19.73 -2.71
C ARG A 40 -11.65 -18.38 -2.23
N ALA A 41 -12.01 -17.94 -1.03
CA ALA A 41 -11.47 -16.68 -0.49
C ALA A 41 -9.96 -16.79 -0.23
N SER A 42 -9.50 -17.93 0.28
CA SER A 42 -8.09 -18.22 0.57
C SER A 42 -7.28 -18.40 -0.71
N GLU A 43 -7.79 -19.17 -1.67
CA GLU A 43 -7.22 -19.38 -3.00
C GLU A 43 -7.09 -18.07 -3.78
N THR A 44 -8.09 -17.20 -3.69
CA THR A 44 -7.99 -15.85 -4.26
C THR A 44 -6.92 -15.02 -3.54
N ALA A 45 -6.83 -15.11 -2.21
CA ALA A 45 -5.79 -14.41 -1.45
C ALA A 45 -4.37 -14.89 -1.84
N GLU A 46 -4.18 -16.20 -2.01
CA GLU A 46 -2.95 -16.81 -2.51
C GLU A 46 -2.64 -16.35 -3.95
N THR A 47 -3.66 -16.32 -4.81
CA THR A 47 -3.53 -15.81 -6.18
C THR A 47 -3.07 -14.35 -6.18
N LEU A 48 -3.66 -13.50 -5.33
CA LEU A 48 -3.26 -12.11 -5.21
C LEU A 48 -1.83 -11.96 -4.68
N ALA A 49 -1.44 -12.80 -3.72
CA ALA A 49 -0.12 -12.77 -3.12
C ALA A 49 0.98 -13.26 -4.08
N GLY A 50 0.71 -14.29 -4.88
CA GLY A 50 1.70 -14.95 -5.75
C GLY A 50 1.75 -14.43 -7.18
N SER A 51 0.64 -13.90 -7.72
CA SER A 51 0.55 -13.53 -9.13
C SER A 51 1.18 -12.16 -9.38
N THR A 52 2.08 -12.11 -10.36
CA THR A 52 2.76 -10.86 -10.77
C THR A 52 2.09 -10.22 -11.97
N SER A 53 2.12 -8.89 -12.03
CA SER A 53 1.55 -8.13 -13.14
C SER A 53 2.37 -6.88 -13.44
N ALA A 54 2.15 -6.31 -14.62
CA ALA A 54 2.64 -5.00 -15.00
C ALA A 54 1.46 -4.02 -15.02
N VAL A 55 1.58 -2.92 -14.27
CA VAL A 55 0.61 -1.82 -14.32
C VAL A 55 1.24 -0.63 -15.00
N GLU A 56 0.72 -0.31 -16.18
CA GLU A 56 1.06 0.89 -16.91
C GLU A 56 0.24 2.08 -16.40
N TYR A 57 0.90 3.23 -16.26
CA TYR A 57 0.25 4.45 -15.82
C TYR A 57 1.00 5.68 -16.34
N THR A 58 0.27 6.76 -16.53
CA THR A 58 0.82 8.06 -16.93
C THR A 58 0.97 8.94 -15.69
N LEU A 59 2.05 9.72 -15.64
CA LEU A 59 2.17 10.81 -14.69
C LEU A 59 1.67 12.08 -15.37
N VAL A 60 0.49 12.56 -14.94
CA VAL A 60 -0.02 13.88 -15.35
C VAL A 60 0.49 14.91 -14.36
N SER A 61 1.30 15.87 -14.83
CA SER A 61 1.69 17.03 -14.00
C SER A 61 0.49 17.92 -13.74
N ALA A 62 0.22 18.24 -12.47
CA ALA A 62 -0.80 19.20 -12.07
C ALA A 62 -0.31 20.64 -12.33
N GLY A 63 -0.18 21.01 -13.60
CA GLY A 63 0.36 22.31 -14.03
C GLY A 63 0.15 22.56 -15.52
N GLY A 64 -1.03 22.20 -16.02
CA GLY A 64 -1.45 22.40 -17.40
C GLY A 64 -2.78 23.14 -17.48
N GLU A 65 -2.98 24.18 -16.66
CA GLU A 65 -3.84 25.27 -17.11
C GLU A 65 -3.02 26.07 -18.12
N ALA A 66 -3.58 26.22 -19.32
CA ALA A 66 -2.93 26.81 -20.47
C ALA A 66 -2.53 28.28 -20.21
N GLU A 67 -1.34 28.50 -19.64
CA GLU A 67 -0.61 29.73 -19.91
C GLU A 67 -0.15 29.65 -21.37
N SER A 68 -0.85 30.43 -22.17
CA SER A 68 -0.63 30.64 -23.59
C SER A 68 0.69 31.36 -23.82
N ASP A 69 1.82 30.69 -23.57
CA ASP A 69 3.14 31.16 -23.99
C ASP A 69 4.10 29.98 -24.23
N GLY A 70 4.03 29.41 -25.43
CA GLY A 70 5.12 28.68 -26.11
C GLY A 70 5.84 27.49 -25.44
N ALA A 71 5.55 27.16 -24.18
CA ALA A 71 6.22 26.10 -23.44
C ALA A 71 5.50 24.78 -23.70
N THR A 72 6.18 23.90 -24.44
CA THR A 72 5.73 22.54 -24.72
C THR A 72 5.24 21.86 -23.45
N ALA A 73 3.97 21.48 -23.42
CA ALA A 73 3.40 20.61 -22.39
C ALA A 73 4.39 19.47 -22.09
N SER A 74 4.77 19.30 -20.82
CA SER A 74 5.70 18.24 -20.44
C SER A 74 5.15 16.90 -20.96
N PRO A 75 5.98 16.06 -21.60
CA PRO A 75 5.49 14.83 -22.21
C PRO A 75 4.87 13.95 -21.13
N GLU A 76 3.67 13.46 -21.38
CA GLU A 76 3.03 12.40 -20.62
C GLU A 76 4.03 11.24 -20.48
N ALA A 77 4.63 11.08 -19.30
CA ALA A 77 5.61 10.04 -19.09
C ALA A 77 4.88 8.74 -18.75
N GLN A 78 4.74 7.86 -19.74
CA GLN A 78 4.26 6.50 -19.52
C GLN A 78 5.27 5.74 -18.63
N ARG A 79 4.77 5.12 -17.57
CA ARG A 79 5.55 4.33 -16.61
C ARG A 79 4.93 2.95 -16.48
N VAL A 80 5.78 1.96 -16.24
CA VAL A 80 5.37 0.58 -15.94
C VAL A 80 5.87 0.23 -14.55
N ALA A 81 5.00 -0.37 -13.73
CA ALA A 81 5.37 -0.93 -12.44
C ALA A 81 5.09 -2.43 -12.44
N HIS A 82 6.10 -3.23 -12.08
CA HIS A 82 5.98 -4.67 -11.88
C HIS A 82 5.92 -4.97 -10.38
N ALA A 83 4.98 -5.80 -9.96
CA ALA A 83 4.80 -6.24 -8.59
C ALA A 83 3.81 -7.42 -8.54
N THR A 84 3.63 -8.04 -7.37
CA THR A 84 2.47 -8.92 -7.16
C THR A 84 1.17 -8.13 -7.14
N LEU A 85 0.02 -8.76 -7.42
CA LEU A 85 -1.28 -8.08 -7.33
C LEU A 85 -1.54 -7.51 -5.93
N ALA A 86 -1.12 -8.26 -4.89
CA ALA A 86 -1.13 -7.82 -3.50
C ALA A 86 -0.27 -6.55 -3.27
N GLU A 87 0.95 -6.51 -3.81
CA GLU A 87 1.81 -5.33 -3.73
C GLU A 87 1.24 -4.12 -4.50
N HIS A 88 0.62 -4.36 -5.66
CA HIS A 88 -0.10 -3.34 -6.41
C HIS A 88 -1.27 -2.75 -5.62
N LEU A 89 -2.08 -3.61 -4.97
CA LEU A 89 -3.17 -3.21 -4.09
C LEU A 89 -2.64 -2.37 -2.91
N ALA A 90 -1.57 -2.83 -2.27
CA ALA A 90 -0.96 -2.15 -1.14
C ALA A 90 -0.42 -0.77 -1.52
N ARG A 91 0.32 -0.69 -2.63
CA ARG A 91 0.81 0.58 -3.18
C ARG A 91 -0.33 1.51 -3.58
N ALA A 92 -1.42 0.98 -4.15
CA ALA A 92 -2.59 1.77 -4.52
C ALA A 92 -3.34 2.30 -3.29
N ALA A 93 -3.44 1.51 -2.21
CA ALA A 93 -4.02 1.95 -0.95
C ALA A 93 -3.21 3.11 -0.34
N VAL A 94 -1.89 2.96 -0.22
CA VAL A 94 -1.00 4.04 0.28
C VAL A 94 -1.05 5.28 -0.62
N ARG A 95 -1.04 5.11 -1.95
CA ARG A 95 -1.14 6.24 -2.88
C ARG A 95 -2.51 6.93 -2.87
N SER A 96 -3.54 6.27 -2.35
CA SER A 96 -4.86 6.87 -2.11
C SER A 96 -4.98 7.51 -0.74
N ALA A 97 -3.93 7.44 0.08
CA ALA A 97 -4.01 7.89 1.46
C ALA A 97 -4.24 9.39 1.56
N THR A 98 -4.95 9.76 2.60
CA THR A 98 -5.23 11.13 2.99
C THR A 98 -4.74 11.38 4.40
N VAL A 99 -4.40 12.62 4.69
CA VAL A 99 -4.21 13.13 6.05
C VAL A 99 -5.33 14.13 6.27
N ASP A 100 -6.26 13.80 7.16
CA ASP A 100 -7.48 14.57 7.43
C ASP A 100 -8.26 14.94 6.16
N GLY A 101 -8.54 13.92 5.32
CA GLY A 101 -9.22 14.07 4.03
C GLY A 101 -8.37 14.71 2.91
N SER A 102 -7.20 15.26 3.23
CA SER A 102 -6.30 15.87 2.23
C SER A 102 -5.34 14.84 1.64
N ALA A 103 -5.51 14.54 0.35
CA ALA A 103 -4.56 13.70 -0.38
C ALA A 103 -3.23 14.45 -0.62
N PRO A 104 -2.06 13.85 -0.33
CA PRO A 104 -0.76 14.47 -0.59
C PRO A 104 -0.57 14.83 -2.07
N SER A 105 -1.09 14.01 -3.00
CA SER A 105 -1.01 14.27 -4.44
C SER A 105 -2.22 13.70 -5.19
N PRO A 106 -2.81 14.42 -6.16
CA PRO A 106 -3.86 13.89 -7.04
C PRO A 106 -3.32 12.90 -8.11
N THR A 107 -2.00 12.83 -8.30
CA THR A 107 -1.35 12.09 -9.41
C THR A 107 -1.45 10.56 -9.34
N ALA A 108 -2.13 10.02 -8.32
CA ALA A 108 -2.27 8.57 -8.13
C ALA A 108 -3.46 7.94 -8.90
N ALA A 109 -4.30 8.75 -9.56
CA ALA A 109 -5.57 8.28 -10.13
C ALA A 109 -5.38 7.21 -11.22
N ASP A 110 -4.45 7.41 -12.15
CA ASP A 110 -4.25 6.49 -13.28
C ASP A 110 -3.62 5.17 -12.84
N TYR A 111 -2.65 5.22 -11.93
CA TYR A 111 -2.10 4.01 -11.31
C TYR A 111 -3.19 3.19 -10.61
N ARG A 112 -4.06 3.84 -9.83
CA ARG A 112 -5.18 3.17 -9.16
C ARG A 112 -6.17 2.57 -10.16
N ARG A 113 -6.43 3.24 -11.29
CA ARG A 113 -7.30 2.73 -12.35
C ARG A 113 -6.69 1.49 -13.01
N GLY A 114 -5.39 1.51 -13.28
CA GLY A 114 -4.64 0.36 -13.79
C GLY A 114 -4.74 -0.83 -12.84
N VAL A 115 -4.44 -0.64 -11.55
CA VAL A 115 -4.59 -1.70 -10.52
C VAL A 115 -6.02 -2.24 -10.45
N ARG A 116 -7.04 -1.37 -10.52
CA ARG A 116 -8.46 -1.78 -10.52
C ARG A 116 -8.78 -2.74 -11.66
N ARG A 117 -8.32 -2.43 -12.86
CA ARG A 117 -8.52 -3.27 -14.05
C ARG A 117 -7.82 -4.60 -13.89
N THR A 118 -6.51 -4.57 -13.65
CA THR A 118 -5.68 -5.78 -13.54
C THR A 118 -6.17 -6.74 -12.47
N VAL A 119 -6.59 -6.24 -11.29
CA VAL A 119 -7.12 -7.11 -10.23
C VAL A 119 -8.54 -7.57 -10.55
N ALA A 120 -9.39 -6.74 -11.16
CA ALA A 120 -10.74 -7.16 -11.57
C ALA A 120 -10.69 -8.30 -12.59
N ASP A 121 -9.72 -8.28 -13.50
CA ASP A 121 -9.50 -9.34 -14.49
C ASP A 121 -9.00 -10.65 -13.84
N ALA A 122 -8.39 -10.57 -12.65
CA ALA A 122 -7.81 -11.70 -11.93
C ALA A 122 -8.75 -12.32 -10.88
N ILE A 123 -9.91 -11.70 -10.58
CA ILE A 123 -10.85 -12.19 -9.55
C ILE A 123 -12.18 -12.59 -10.15
N GLY A 124 -12.87 -13.54 -9.51
CA GLY A 124 -14.21 -13.96 -9.90
C GLY A 124 -15.30 -12.88 -9.72
N SER A 125 -16.44 -13.05 -10.40
CA SER A 125 -17.57 -12.12 -10.36
C SER A 125 -18.25 -11.99 -8.99
N ASN A 126 -18.14 -13.02 -8.14
CA ASN A 126 -18.66 -13.04 -6.77
C ASN A 126 -17.56 -12.82 -5.73
N THR A 127 -16.61 -11.94 -6.06
CA THR A 127 -15.45 -11.63 -5.21
C THR A 127 -15.33 -10.12 -5.01
N ARG A 128 -15.05 -9.73 -3.78
CA ARG A 128 -14.70 -8.36 -3.41
C ARG A 128 -13.34 -8.36 -2.71
N VAL A 129 -12.44 -7.52 -3.19
CA VAL A 129 -11.13 -7.30 -2.56
C VAL A 129 -11.10 -5.88 -2.01
N ARG A 130 -10.67 -5.71 -0.77
CA ARG A 130 -10.43 -4.40 -0.16
C ARG A 130 -9.06 -4.36 0.49
N ALA A 131 -8.20 -3.45 0.04
CA ALA A 131 -6.94 -3.15 0.69
C ALA A 131 -7.06 -1.82 1.45
N VAL A 132 -6.60 -1.81 2.70
CA VAL A 132 -6.74 -0.70 3.64
C VAL A 132 -5.41 -0.46 4.34
N TRP A 133 -4.94 0.78 4.28
CA TRP A 133 -3.81 1.29 5.03
C TRP A 133 -4.32 2.26 6.09
N ARG A 134 -4.11 1.92 7.37
CA ARG A 134 -4.45 2.74 8.53
C ARG A 134 -3.35 2.60 9.56
N PRO A 135 -2.33 3.47 9.50
CA PRO A 135 -1.14 3.35 10.33
C PRO A 135 -1.32 3.87 11.76
N LEU A 136 -2.43 4.54 12.05
CA LEU A 136 -2.75 5.18 13.33
C LEU A 136 -4.17 4.80 13.74
N PRO A 137 -4.49 4.82 15.06
CA PRO A 137 -5.85 4.62 15.54
C PRO A 137 -6.85 5.54 14.84
N CYS A 138 -8.05 5.04 14.55
CA CYS A 138 -9.14 5.91 14.15
C CYS A 138 -9.91 6.41 15.37
N ASP A 139 -9.32 7.38 16.06
CA ASP A 139 -9.99 8.03 17.17
C ASP A 139 -11.11 8.95 16.66
N ASP A 140 -12.27 8.89 17.30
CA ASP A 140 -13.39 9.81 17.06
C ASP A 140 -13.23 11.13 17.85
N PHE A 141 -12.08 11.34 18.48
CA PHE A 141 -11.75 12.58 19.16
C PHE A 141 -11.59 13.73 18.17
N ASP A 142 -12.29 14.82 18.46
CA ASP A 142 -12.26 16.05 17.68
C ASP A 142 -10.83 16.61 17.60
N GLY A 143 -10.31 16.76 16.38
CA GLY A 143 -9.00 17.38 16.11
C GLY A 143 -7.80 16.43 15.93
N THR A 144 -7.96 15.11 16.06
CA THR A 144 -6.91 14.13 15.71
C THR A 144 -6.90 13.86 14.20
N PRO A 145 -5.79 14.14 13.48
CA PRO A 145 -5.78 14.02 12.03
C PRO A 145 -5.83 12.55 11.61
N ARG A 146 -6.86 12.18 10.85
CA ARG A 146 -7.03 10.81 10.36
C ARG A 146 -6.07 10.53 9.21
N VAL A 147 -5.27 9.47 9.34
CA VAL A 147 -4.42 8.98 8.24
C VAL A 147 -4.97 7.66 7.74
N GLU A 148 -5.54 7.65 6.53
CA GLU A 148 -6.04 6.41 5.94
C GLU A 148 -6.01 6.43 4.41
N GLY A 149 -5.85 5.23 3.83
CA GLY A 149 -5.95 5.00 2.39
C GLY A 149 -6.62 3.66 2.11
N ALA A 150 -7.41 3.58 1.04
CA ALA A 150 -8.11 2.35 0.69
C ALA A 150 -8.40 2.21 -0.81
N ILE A 151 -8.43 0.96 -1.25
CA ILE A 151 -8.89 0.57 -2.58
C ILE A 151 -9.79 -0.65 -2.46
N GLY A 152 -10.96 -0.60 -3.10
CA GLY A 152 -11.94 -1.70 -3.13
C GLY A 152 -12.27 -2.08 -4.57
N ILE A 153 -12.25 -3.36 -4.89
CA ILE A 153 -12.39 -3.92 -6.25
C ILE A 153 -13.43 -5.04 -6.20
N GLY A 154 -14.26 -5.13 -7.24
CA GLY A 154 -15.37 -6.07 -7.32
C GLY A 154 -16.68 -5.55 -6.69
N PRO A 155 -17.79 -6.28 -6.90
CA PRO A 155 -19.12 -5.92 -6.39
C PRO A 155 -19.21 -5.98 -4.85
N HIS A 156 -20.35 -5.56 -4.29
CA HIS A 156 -20.66 -5.83 -2.88
C HIS A 156 -21.48 -7.13 -2.80
N PRO A 157 -21.28 -7.95 -1.74
CA PRO A 157 -22.09 -9.13 -1.54
C PRO A 157 -23.56 -8.73 -1.35
N PRO A 158 -24.51 -9.48 -1.92
CA PRO A 158 -25.94 -9.34 -1.59
C PRO A 158 -26.17 -9.52 -0.09
N ALA A 159 -27.13 -8.78 0.47
CA ALA A 159 -27.39 -8.78 1.92
C ALA A 159 -27.83 -10.14 2.48
N SER A 160 -28.38 -11.03 1.64
CA SER A 160 -28.94 -12.32 2.02
C SER A 160 -27.99 -13.51 1.81
N THR A 161 -26.76 -13.28 1.38
CA THR A 161 -25.82 -14.36 1.03
C THR A 161 -24.73 -14.52 2.08
N SER A 162 -24.40 -15.77 2.40
CA SER A 162 -23.24 -16.10 3.23
C SER A 162 -21.95 -15.65 2.56
N VAL A 163 -21.14 -14.90 3.31
CA VAL A 163 -19.85 -14.36 2.84
C VAL A 163 -18.72 -15.08 3.56
N HIS A 164 -17.76 -15.57 2.78
CA HIS A 164 -16.49 -16.08 3.29
C HIS A 164 -15.41 -15.02 3.12
N ALA A 165 -14.49 -14.94 4.06
CA ALA A 165 -13.44 -13.92 4.03
C ALA A 165 -12.07 -14.50 4.36
N ALA A 166 -11.06 -14.02 3.64
CA ALA A 166 -9.65 -14.22 3.96
C ALA A 166 -8.99 -12.85 4.18
N ARG A 167 -8.06 -12.77 5.13
CA ARG A 167 -7.33 -11.54 5.47
C ARG A 167 -5.84 -11.83 5.51
N PHE A 168 -5.05 -10.95 4.91
CA PHE A 168 -3.59 -11.00 4.98
C PHE A 168 -2.99 -9.59 4.97
N THR A 169 -1.70 -9.46 5.28
CA THR A 169 -1.00 -8.17 5.28
C THR A 169 0.11 -8.13 4.25
N VAL A 170 0.29 -6.98 3.61
CA VAL A 170 1.30 -6.74 2.57
C VAL A 170 2.23 -5.61 3.04
N PRO A 171 3.56 -5.78 2.99
CA PRO A 171 4.50 -4.71 3.34
C PRO A 171 4.42 -3.55 2.33
N VAL A 172 4.55 -2.32 2.80
CA VAL A 172 4.55 -1.09 1.96
C VAL A 172 5.75 -0.19 2.13
N ALA A 173 6.53 -0.38 3.20
CA ALA A 173 7.86 0.21 3.30
C ALA A 173 8.87 -0.71 2.59
N PRO A 174 9.91 -0.17 1.92
CA PRO A 174 11.06 -1.00 1.58
C PRO A 174 11.60 -1.59 2.88
N SER A 175 11.81 -2.90 2.91
CA SER A 175 12.58 -3.55 3.96
C SER A 175 13.98 -2.96 3.90
N SER A 176 14.25 -1.93 4.69
CA SER A 176 15.61 -1.45 4.86
C SER A 176 16.34 -2.56 5.61
N ASP A 177 17.07 -3.41 4.89
CA ASP A 177 18.19 -4.19 5.41
C ASP A 177 19.24 -3.17 5.89
N SER A 178 19.01 -2.58 7.05
CA SER A 178 19.95 -1.73 7.78
C SER A 178 19.40 -1.51 9.18
N SER A 179 20.10 -2.13 10.14
CA SER A 179 20.09 -1.89 11.58
C SER A 179 18.88 -2.36 12.40
N ASP A 180 19.06 -3.54 12.99
CA ASP A 180 18.58 -3.97 14.32
C ASP A 180 18.87 -2.98 15.48
N SER A 181 19.31 -1.75 15.20
CA SER A 181 19.81 -0.79 16.19
C SER A 181 18.86 0.38 16.49
N GLU A 182 17.70 0.47 15.82
CA GLU A 182 16.69 1.52 16.09
C GLU A 182 15.35 0.95 16.61
N HIS A 183 15.33 -0.30 17.09
CA HIS A 183 14.18 -0.90 17.77
C HIS A 183 13.93 -0.35 19.19
N THR A 184 14.63 0.71 19.61
CA THR A 184 14.59 1.24 20.97
C THR A 184 13.53 2.33 21.23
N ASN A 185 12.61 2.62 20.31
CA ASN A 185 11.42 3.44 20.61
C ASN A 185 10.26 3.20 19.62
N THR A 186 10.03 1.93 19.28
CA THR A 186 9.10 1.51 18.22
C THR A 186 7.61 1.62 18.60
N GLU A 187 7.31 1.82 19.89
CA GLU A 187 5.95 1.83 20.44
C GLU A 187 5.44 3.22 20.84
N ALA A 188 6.31 4.23 20.93
CA ALA A 188 5.86 5.60 21.18
C ALA A 188 5.16 6.17 19.93
N ALA A 189 4.12 6.99 20.11
CA ALA A 189 3.39 7.67 19.03
C ALA A 189 4.33 8.35 18.01
N GLY A 190 5.49 8.85 18.45
CA GLY A 190 6.55 9.39 17.60
C GLY A 190 7.13 8.41 16.57
N GLY A 191 7.35 7.15 16.94
CA GLY A 191 7.90 6.12 16.05
C GLY A 191 6.89 5.65 14.99
N VAL A 192 5.61 5.58 15.34
CA VAL A 192 4.53 5.26 14.39
C VAL A 192 4.30 6.42 13.41
N ALA A 193 4.26 7.66 13.91
CA ALA A 193 4.15 8.85 13.07
C ALA A 193 5.33 9.00 12.10
N ALA A 194 6.56 8.76 12.56
CA ALA A 194 7.75 8.81 11.70
C ALA A 194 7.69 7.79 10.54
N ARG A 195 7.33 6.55 10.83
CA ARG A 195 7.15 5.50 9.81
C ARG A 195 6.00 5.82 8.86
N THR A 196 4.90 6.36 9.38
CA THR A 196 3.74 6.82 8.59
C THR A 196 4.16 7.87 7.56
N ILE A 197 4.88 8.90 8.00
CA ILE A 197 5.39 9.95 7.12
C ILE A 197 6.42 9.39 6.13
N ALA A 198 7.31 8.48 6.54
CA ALA A 198 8.27 7.87 5.63
C ALA A 198 7.62 7.05 4.49
N VAL A 199 6.47 6.42 4.76
CA VAL A 199 5.68 5.71 3.72
C VAL A 199 5.02 6.70 2.76
N LEU A 200 4.48 7.81 3.26
CA LEU A 200 3.85 8.85 2.44
C LEU A 200 4.87 9.68 1.64
N PHE A 201 6.01 9.96 2.26
CA PHE A 201 7.10 10.82 1.78
C PHE A 201 8.43 10.06 1.81
N PRO A 202 8.67 9.10 0.90
CA PRO A 202 9.91 8.32 0.92
C PRO A 202 11.13 9.23 0.70
N PRO A 203 12.00 9.41 1.71
CA PRO A 203 12.99 10.50 1.71
C PRO A 203 14.00 10.37 0.57
N ASP A 204 14.42 9.15 0.23
CA ASP A 204 15.42 8.93 -0.81
C ASP A 204 14.84 9.18 -2.22
N ARG A 205 13.56 8.84 -2.43
CA ARG A 205 12.87 9.14 -3.70
C ARG A 205 12.63 10.63 -3.87
N ILE A 206 12.29 11.31 -2.77
CA ILE A 206 12.11 12.76 -2.76
C ILE A 206 13.46 13.44 -3.00
N ALA A 207 14.53 13.02 -2.33
CA ALA A 207 15.87 13.57 -2.55
C ALA A 207 16.36 13.36 -3.99
N ALA A 208 15.95 12.26 -4.65
CA ALA A 208 16.22 12.06 -6.08
C ALA A 208 15.39 13.01 -6.96
N ALA A 209 14.13 13.27 -6.63
CA ALA A 209 13.26 14.20 -7.35
C ALA A 209 13.72 15.67 -7.22
N GLU A 210 14.19 16.07 -6.03
CA GLU A 210 14.76 17.40 -5.76
C GLU A 210 16.05 17.68 -6.54
N ARG A 211 16.80 16.64 -6.91
CA ARG A 211 17.95 16.76 -7.82
C ARG A 211 17.56 16.70 -9.30
N GLY A 212 16.29 16.47 -9.59
CA GLY A 212 15.73 16.34 -10.92
C GLY A 212 15.47 17.70 -11.58
N ASP A 213 14.52 17.73 -12.52
CA ASP A 213 14.08 18.97 -13.14
C ASP A 213 13.21 19.83 -12.19
N ASN A 214 13.07 21.11 -12.54
CA ASN A 214 12.27 22.07 -11.77
C ASN A 214 10.79 21.65 -11.60
N ALA A 215 10.27 20.74 -12.43
CA ALA A 215 8.88 20.30 -12.34
C ALA A 215 8.70 19.26 -11.22
N ALA A 216 9.63 18.30 -11.12
CA ALA A 216 9.64 17.31 -10.05
C ALA A 216 9.80 17.96 -8.67
N GLU A 217 10.69 18.97 -8.56
CA GLU A 217 10.89 19.76 -7.35
C GLU A 217 9.60 20.50 -6.94
N ARG A 218 8.93 21.20 -7.87
CA ARG A 218 7.65 21.87 -7.59
C ARG A 218 6.59 20.91 -7.05
N VAL A 219 6.46 19.73 -7.66
CA VAL A 219 5.52 18.70 -7.19
C VAL A 219 5.86 18.24 -5.77
N VAL A 220 7.14 18.02 -5.45
CA VAL A 220 7.56 17.68 -4.09
C VAL A 220 7.22 18.79 -3.10
N ARG A 221 7.58 20.04 -3.40
CA ARG A 221 7.30 21.20 -2.54
C ARG A 221 5.80 21.36 -2.29
N ASP A 222 4.97 21.19 -3.31
CA ASP A 222 3.51 21.27 -3.19
C ASP A 222 2.94 20.16 -2.28
N ARG A 223 3.49 18.94 -2.36
CA ARG A 223 3.10 17.83 -1.48
C ARG A 223 3.42 18.14 -0.02
N TYR A 224 4.61 18.68 0.27
CA TYR A 224 4.99 19.09 1.62
C TYR A 224 4.14 20.25 2.12
N ARG A 225 3.91 21.28 1.29
CA ARG A 225 3.08 22.43 1.65
C ARG A 225 1.66 22.00 2.03
N ARG A 226 1.06 21.10 1.25
CA ARG A 226 -0.31 20.62 1.49
C ARG A 226 -0.45 19.89 2.81
N ILE A 227 0.43 18.94 3.10
CA ILE A 227 0.34 18.16 4.35
C ILE A 227 0.84 18.98 5.55
N GLY A 228 1.83 19.86 5.34
CA GLY A 228 2.27 20.83 6.35
C GLY A 228 1.12 21.74 6.79
N ALA A 229 0.31 22.26 5.86
CA ALA A 229 -0.85 23.08 6.18
C ALA A 229 -1.89 22.33 7.04
N VAL A 230 -2.14 21.04 6.76
CA VAL A 230 -3.04 20.19 7.56
C VAL A 230 -2.52 19.99 8.98
N LEU A 231 -1.22 19.76 9.12
CA LEU A 231 -0.60 19.50 10.43
C LEU A 231 -0.18 20.79 11.17
N GLY A 232 -0.31 21.96 10.53
CA GLY A 232 0.07 23.26 11.10
C GLY A 232 1.58 23.49 11.20
N VAL A 233 2.37 22.90 10.28
CA VAL A 233 3.83 23.04 10.24
C VAL A 233 4.32 23.54 8.88
N ASP A 234 5.31 24.44 8.87
CA ASP A 234 5.97 24.86 7.64
C ASP A 234 6.98 23.80 7.18
N ALA A 235 6.46 22.77 6.52
CA ALA A 235 7.25 21.68 5.99
C ALA A 235 8.14 22.10 4.80
N VAL A 236 7.83 23.22 4.13
CA VAL A 236 8.65 23.73 3.01
C VAL A 236 9.89 24.43 3.57
N GLU A 237 9.76 25.22 4.63
CA GLU A 237 10.91 25.80 5.31
C GLU A 237 11.85 24.72 5.86
N ALA A 238 11.29 23.67 6.46
CA ALA A 238 12.08 22.52 6.93
C ALA A 238 12.80 21.79 5.77
N LEU A 239 12.13 21.66 4.62
CA LEU A 239 12.71 21.12 3.39
C LEU A 239 13.88 21.98 2.89
N ASP A 240 13.72 23.30 2.83
CA ASP A 240 14.77 24.22 2.37
C ASP A 240 15.97 24.24 3.33
N ARG A 241 15.75 24.08 4.63
CA ARG A 241 16.80 24.11 5.66
C ARG A 241 17.65 22.85 5.71
N GLY A 242 17.02 21.68 5.62
CA GLY A 242 17.67 20.39 5.93
C GLY A 242 17.31 19.25 4.98
N GLY A 243 16.59 19.54 3.90
CA GLY A 243 16.16 18.56 2.92
C GLY A 243 15.02 17.64 3.40
N PRO A 244 14.71 16.58 2.62
CA PRO A 244 13.52 15.75 2.84
C PRO A 244 13.45 15.07 4.21
N ARG A 245 14.60 14.73 4.80
CA ARG A 245 14.63 14.08 6.13
C ARG A 245 14.26 15.05 7.25
N GLU A 246 14.64 16.32 7.14
CA GLU A 246 14.24 17.37 8.11
C GLU A 246 12.74 17.66 7.98
N ALA A 247 12.24 17.84 6.75
CA ALA A 247 10.81 18.03 6.51
C ALA A 247 9.96 16.85 7.02
N ASN A 248 10.39 15.61 6.79
CA ASN A 248 9.73 14.43 7.33
C ASN A 248 9.73 14.39 8.85
N ARG A 249 10.84 14.77 9.51
CA ARG A 249 10.89 14.86 10.98
C ARG A 249 9.92 15.90 11.52
N ALA A 250 9.82 17.06 10.88
CA ALA A 250 8.88 18.11 11.26
C ALA A 250 7.41 17.66 11.13
N LEU A 251 7.06 17.01 10.01
CA LEU A 251 5.72 16.42 9.82
C LEU A 251 5.43 15.30 10.83
N ALA A 252 6.40 14.43 11.10
CA ALA A 252 6.24 13.31 12.01
C ALA A 252 6.05 13.78 13.46
N ALA A 253 6.80 14.79 13.90
CA ALA A 253 6.63 15.40 15.21
C ALA A 253 5.22 16.02 15.35
N ALA A 254 4.79 16.82 14.36
CA ALA A 254 3.45 17.41 14.37
C ALA A 254 2.33 16.35 14.38
N LEU A 255 2.50 15.25 13.64
CA LEU A 255 1.55 14.14 13.63
C LEU A 255 1.52 13.40 14.99
N ALA A 256 2.70 13.16 15.59
CA ALA A 256 2.81 12.51 16.88
C ALA A 256 2.20 13.34 18.01
N ASP A 257 2.45 14.65 18.05
CA ASP A 257 1.90 15.55 19.07
C ASP A 257 0.37 15.55 19.09
N ARG A 258 -0.26 15.36 17.91
CA ARG A 258 -1.72 15.24 17.80
C ARG A 258 -2.27 13.90 18.29
N HIS A 259 -1.46 12.86 18.34
CA HIS A 259 -1.86 11.52 18.79
C HIS A 259 -1.35 11.19 20.20
N ALA A 260 -0.40 11.94 20.75
CA ALA A 260 0.11 11.75 22.11
C ALA A 260 -0.95 11.96 23.21
N GLY A 261 -2.13 12.49 22.87
CA GLY A 261 -3.27 12.61 23.78
C GLY A 261 -4.16 11.36 23.89
N THR A 262 -3.94 10.31 23.08
CA THR A 262 -4.85 9.15 22.98
C THR A 262 -4.31 7.85 23.61
N ASP A 263 -3.21 7.92 24.36
CA ASP A 263 -2.69 6.83 25.21
C ASP A 263 -3.59 6.60 26.44
N SER A 264 -4.84 6.16 26.22
CA SER A 264 -5.65 5.49 27.24
C SER A 264 -5.54 3.98 27.06
N PRO A 265 -5.30 3.19 28.12
CA PRO A 265 -5.18 1.75 28.00
C PRO A 265 -6.53 1.15 27.59
N GLU A 266 -6.54 0.37 26.50
CA GLU A 266 -7.76 -0.28 26.01
C GLU A 266 -8.38 -1.18 27.09
N PRO A 267 -9.69 -1.07 27.37
CA PRO A 267 -10.41 -2.14 28.04
C PRO A 267 -10.44 -3.37 27.12
N SER A 268 -10.11 -4.52 27.68
CA SER A 268 -10.09 -5.80 26.96
C SER A 268 -11.51 -6.17 26.50
N GLY A 269 -11.82 -5.97 25.23
CA GLY A 269 -13.12 -6.35 24.67
C GLY A 269 -13.23 -6.09 23.17
N GLU A 270 -13.37 -7.18 22.39
CA GLU A 270 -13.54 -7.26 20.93
C GLU A 270 -12.41 -6.62 20.08
N PRO A 271 -11.98 -7.24 18.96
CA PRO A 271 -10.97 -6.64 18.10
C PRO A 271 -11.53 -5.36 17.47
N ASP A 272 -11.10 -4.22 17.99
CA ASP A 272 -11.54 -2.92 17.49
C ASP A 272 -11.18 -2.77 16.00
N ALA A 273 -12.16 -2.34 15.20
CA ALA A 273 -11.96 -2.02 13.80
C ALA A 273 -11.00 -0.83 13.61
N CYS A 274 -10.68 -0.14 14.71
CA CYS A 274 -9.79 1.01 14.82
C CYS A 274 -8.45 0.77 15.52
N GLY A 275 -8.09 -0.47 15.84
CA GLY A 275 -6.78 -0.77 16.44
C GLY A 275 -5.63 -0.22 15.61
N SER A 276 -4.67 0.45 16.26
CA SER A 276 -3.46 1.03 15.64
C SER A 276 -2.83 0.03 14.67
N GLY A 277 -2.77 0.36 13.38
CA GLY A 277 -2.17 -0.51 12.38
C GLY A 277 -0.67 -0.31 12.26
N ASP A 278 0.05 -1.34 11.81
CA ASP A 278 1.47 -1.23 11.47
C ASP A 278 1.64 -0.27 10.28
N PRO A 279 2.38 0.86 10.42
CA PRO A 279 2.57 1.82 9.34
C PRO A 279 3.26 1.20 8.12
N GLY A 280 4.04 0.14 8.32
CA GLY A 280 4.72 -0.61 7.27
C GLY A 280 3.85 -1.62 6.55
N ARG A 281 2.55 -1.77 6.89
CA ARG A 281 1.69 -2.82 6.32
C ARG A 281 0.33 -2.34 5.87
N VAL A 282 -0.15 -2.93 4.78
CA VAL A 282 -1.54 -2.83 4.31
C VAL A 282 -2.28 -4.11 4.62
N THR A 283 -3.47 -3.99 5.18
CA THR A 283 -4.38 -5.13 5.32
C THR A 283 -5.15 -5.32 4.02
N VAL A 284 -5.14 -6.54 3.46
CA VAL A 284 -6.00 -6.95 2.34
C VAL A 284 -7.04 -7.93 2.86
N VAL A 285 -8.30 -7.65 2.55
CA VAL A 285 -9.45 -8.50 2.84
C VAL A 285 -10.07 -8.94 1.53
N VAL A 286 -10.16 -10.25 1.33
CA VAL A 286 -10.87 -10.88 0.23
C VAL A 286 -12.18 -11.41 0.78
N ARG A 287 -13.28 -11.13 0.09
CA ARG A 287 -14.61 -11.65 0.41
C ARG A 287 -15.17 -12.36 -0.81
N THR A 288 -15.69 -13.57 -0.63
CA THR A 288 -16.35 -14.36 -1.68
C THR A 288 -17.73 -14.80 -1.23
N TRP A 289 -18.63 -15.01 -2.18
CA TRP A 289 -19.97 -15.52 -1.92
C TRP A 289 -20.44 -16.46 -3.03
N SER A 290 -21.51 -17.21 -2.76
CA SER A 290 -22.21 -18.01 -3.77
C SER A 290 -23.13 -17.11 -4.61
N ALA A 291 -23.28 -17.44 -5.89
CA ALA A 291 -24.31 -16.84 -6.73
C ALA A 291 -25.71 -17.21 -6.23
#